data_AF-A0A919HMK7-F1
#
_entry.id   AF-A0A919HMK7-F1
#
_cell.length_a   1.000
_cell.length_b   1.000
_cell.length_c   1.000
_cell.angle_alpha   90.00
_cell.angle_beta   90.00
_cell.angle_gamma   90.00
#
_symmetry.space_group_name_H-M   'P 1'
#
loop_
_entity.id
_entity.type
_entity.pdbx_description
1 polymer ?
#
loop_
_entity_poly.entity_id
_entity_poly.type
_entity_poly.pdbx_seq_one_letter_code
_entity_poly.pdbx_strand_id
1 'polypeptide(L)' 'MASHTLLLLPEGRWLAGETADVLSETHLRQAYGLPVRLIRHAASAFPLLAPGFTLRR' A
#
# COMPACT_ATOMS: atom_id res chain seq x y z
N MET A 1 -7.26 -11.56 11.63
CA MET A 1 -6.94 -10.63 10.53
C MET A 1 -7.51 -9.26 10.89
N ALA A 2 -6.81 -8.18 10.55
CA ALA A 2 -7.36 -6.83 10.73
C ALA A 2 -8.35 -6.53 9.59
N SER A 3 -9.62 -6.34 9.92
CA SER A 3 -10.63 -5.89 8.96
C SER A 3 -10.48 -4.41 8.60
N HIS A 4 -9.80 -3.63 9.46
CA HIS A 4 -9.62 -2.20 9.33
C HIS A 4 -8.14 -1.81 9.29
N THR A 5 -7.85 -0.75 8.54
CA THR A 5 -6.51 -0.18 8.41
C THR A 5 -6.54 1.31 8.69
N LEU A 6 -5.46 1.80 9.29
CA LEU A 6 -5.14 3.21 9.44
C LEU A 6 -3.86 3.50 8.62
N LEU A 7 -3.96 4.35 7.61
CA LEU A 7 -2.87 4.72 6.72
C LEU A 7 -2.49 6.19 6.93
N LEU A 8 -1.20 6.43 7.21
CA LEU A 8 -0.65 7.78 7.29
C LEU A 8 -0.33 8.29 5.89
N LEU A 9 -0.98 9.37 5.50
CA LEU A 9 -0.69 10.12 4.30
C LEU A 9 0.29 11.27 4.62
N PRO A 10 0.84 11.92 3.58
CA PRO A 10 1.62 13.14 3.75
C PRO A 10 0.87 14.22 4.54
N GLU A 11 1.63 15.16 5.10
CA GLU A 11 1.14 16.25 5.96
C GLU A 11 0.44 15.81 7.25
N GLY A 12 0.68 14.57 7.71
CA GLY A 12 0.12 14.05 8.95
C GLY A 12 -1.36 13.68 8.86
N ARG A 13 -1.90 13.54 7.65
CA ARG A 13 -3.30 13.17 7.44
C ARG A 13 -3.49 11.66 7.59
N TRP A 14 -4.57 11.26 8.25
CA TRP A 14 -4.91 9.85 8.43
C TRP A 14 -6.07 9.44 7.52
N LEU A 15 -5.92 8.29 6.87
CA LEU A 15 -7.00 7.60 6.17
C LEU A 15 -7.34 6.32 6.94
N ALA A 16 -8.60 6.18 7.38
CA ALA A 16 -9.08 5.03 8.13
C ALA A 16 -10.28 4.40 7.43
N GLY A 17 -10.40 3.07 7.51
CA GLY A 17 -11.51 2.34 6.88
C GLY A 17 -11.23 0.85 6.79
N GLU A 18 -12.06 0.14 6.03
CA GLU A 18 -11.81 -1.28 5.75
C GLU A 18 -10.49 -1.45 5.02
N THR A 19 -9.74 -2.50 5.36
CA THR A 19 -8.43 -2.78 4.77
C THR A 19 -8.49 -2.86 3.25
N ALA A 20 -9.58 -3.40 2.68
CA ALA A 20 -9.78 -3.51 1.24
C ALA A 20 -9.96 -2.15 0.54
N ASP A 21 -10.54 -1.17 1.23
CA ASP A 21 -10.78 0.18 0.70
C ASP A 21 -9.57 1.10 0.91
N VAL A 22 -8.87 0.93 2.03
CA VAL A 22 -7.72 1.76 2.40
C VAL A 22 -6.46 1.33 1.64
N LEU A 23 -6.16 0.02 1.57
CA LEU A 23 -4.94 -0.49 0.94
C LEU A 23 -5.08 -0.61 -0.59
N SER A 24 -5.24 0.53 -1.26
CA SER A 24 -5.17 0.63 -2.73
C SER A 24 -3.77 1.07 -3.17
N GLU A 25 -3.35 0.71 -4.40
CA GLU A 25 -2.09 1.20 -4.95
C GLU A 25 -2.04 2.73 -4.98
N THR A 26 -3.15 3.41 -5.25
CA THR A 26 -3.24 4.87 -5.25
C THR A 26 -2.90 5.45 -3.89
N HIS A 27 -3.55 4.97 -2.82
CA HIS A 27 -3.31 5.47 -1.46
C HIS A 27 -1.89 5.15 -1.00
N LEU A 28 -1.38 3.96 -1.33
CA LEU A 28 -0.02 3.56 -0.93
C LEU A 28 1.04 4.38 -1.68
N ARG A 29 0.84 4.70 -2.95
CA ARG A 29 1.75 5.61 -3.69
C ARG A 29 1.78 7.00 -3.06
N GLN A 30 0.63 7.52 -2.61
CA GLN A 30 0.57 8.80 -1.91
C GLN A 30 1.28 8.72 -0.55
N ALA A 31 1.06 7.66 0.22
CA ALA A 31 1.68 7.46 1.53
C ALA A 31 3.22 7.32 1.45
N TYR A 32 3.72 6.54 0.48
CA TYR A 32 5.15 6.25 0.34
C TYR A 32 5.91 7.20 -0.58
N GLY A 33 5.22 8.04 -1.37
CA GLY A 33 5.85 8.96 -2.30
C GLY A 33 6.58 8.29 -3.48
N LEU A 34 6.31 7.00 -3.74
CA LEU A 34 6.94 6.24 -4.81
C LEU A 34 5.96 5.26 -5.47
N PRO A 35 6.18 4.87 -6.74
CA PRO A 35 5.33 3.88 -7.40
C PRO A 35 5.37 2.55 -6.64
N VAL A 36 4.23 2.03 -6.23
CA VAL A 36 4.13 0.71 -5.59
C VAL A 36 3.15 -0.17 -6.34
N ARG A 37 3.34 -1.49 -6.19
CA ARG A 37 2.37 -2.51 -6.62
C ARG A 37 1.98 -3.42 -5.47
N LEU A 38 0.72 -3.85 -5.48
CA LEU A 38 0.24 -4.92 -4.60
C LEU A 38 0.25 -6.24 -5.36
N ILE A 39 1.04 -7.20 -4.87
CA ILE A 39 1.21 -8.50 -5.50
C ILE A 39 0.47 -9.54 -4.68
N ARG A 40 -0.49 -10.23 -5.30
CA ARG A 40 -1.09 -11.43 -4.73
C ARG A 40 -0.22 -12.62 -5.10
N HIS A 41 0.28 -13.33 -4.10
CA HIS A 41 1.15 -14.48 -4.27
C HIS A 41 0.56 -15.70 -3.57
N ALA A 42 0.52 -16.86 -4.23
CA ALA A 42 -0.14 -18.05 -3.71
C ALA A 42 0.44 -18.55 -2.37
N ALA A 43 1.73 -18.32 -2.14
CA ALA A 43 2.39 -18.69 -0.88
C ALA A 43 2.20 -17.66 0.25
N SER A 44 1.45 -16.58 0.02
CA SER A 44 1.21 -15.54 1.02
C SER A 44 -0.28 -15.39 1.29
N ALA A 45 -0.66 -15.42 2.57
CA ALA A 45 -2.02 -15.14 3.00
C ALA A 45 -2.42 -13.66 2.86
N PHE A 46 -1.44 -12.79 2.60
CA PHE A 46 -1.63 -11.33 2.49
C PHE A 46 -0.99 -10.80 1.20
N PRO A 47 -1.54 -9.73 0.60
CA PRO A 47 -0.89 -9.08 -0.53
C PRO A 47 0.47 -8.51 -0.09
N LEU A 48 1.47 -8.68 -0.96
CA LEU A 48 2.82 -8.17 -0.76
C LEU A 48 2.94 -6.78 -1.39
N LEU A 49 3.58 -5.85 -0.68
CA LEU A 49 3.90 -4.53 -1.21
C LEU A 49 5.26 -4.56 -1.91
N ALA A 50 5.29 -4.20 -3.19
CA ALA A 50 6.52 -4.09 -3.96
C ALA A 50 6.79 -2.64 -4.36
N PRO A 51 7.92 -2.03 -3.94
CA PRO A 51 8.33 -0.72 -4.44
C PRO A 51 8.80 -0.83 -5.90
N GLY A 52 8.34 0.08 -6.73
CA GLY A 52 8.76 0.24 -8.11
C GLY A 52 9.90 1.24 -8.21
N PHE A 53 10.98 0.83 -8.87
CA PHE A 53 12.12 1.68 -9.18
C PHE A 53 12.61 1.41 -10.60
N THR A 54 13.24 2.43 -11.20
CA THR A 54 13.90 2.28 -12.49
C THR A 54 15.36 1.91 -12.27
N LEU A 55 15.78 0.77 -12.80
CA LEU A 55 17.20 0.42 -12.87
C LEU A 55 17.88 1.25 -13.96
N ARG A 56 18.99 1.90 -13.62
CA ARG A 56 19.88 2.56 -14.58
C ARG A 56 21.19 1.77 -14.65
N ARG A 57 21.74 1.67 -15.86
CA ARG A 57 22.99 0.97 -16.15
C ARG A 57 24.17 1.93 -16.09
#